data_AF-A0A7G5EIC0-F1
#
_entry.id   AF-A0A7G5EIC0-F1
#
_cell.length_a   1.000
_cell.length_b   1.000
_cell.length_c   1.000
_cell.angle_alpha   90.00
_cell.angle_beta   90.00
_cell.angle_gamma   90.00
#
_symmetry.space_group_name_H-M   'P 1'
#
loop_
_entity.id
_entity.type
_entity.pdbx_description
1 polymer ?
#
loop_
_entity_poly.entity_id
_entity_poly.type
_entity_poly.pdbx_seq_one_letter_code
_entity_poly.pdbx_strand_id
1 'polypeptide(L)' 'MMKPKLSKAQRTMLHNVVSGRPLLVGLTRNSISNGASSTVQALHRAGMLQGADNKPTAAGLAYFKT' A
#
# COMPACT_ATOMS: atom_id res chain seq x y z
N MET A 1 -5.49 -4.88 -18.22
CA MET A 1 -4.37 -4.23 -17.51
C MET A 1 -3.73 -5.26 -16.58
N MET A 2 -2.43 -5.51 -16.70
CA MET A 2 -1.70 -6.43 -15.81
C MET A 2 -1.62 -5.84 -14.40
N LYS A 3 -2.05 -6.58 -13.37
CA LYS A 3 -1.94 -6.15 -11.97
C LYS A 3 -0.44 -5.99 -11.62
N PRO A 4 0.02 -4.85 -11.07
CA PRO A 4 1.41 -4.69 -10.63
C PRO A 4 1.79 -5.77 -9.60
N LYS A 5 2.96 -6.38 -9.77
CA LYS A 5 3.48 -7.37 -8.82
C LYS A 5 4.00 -6.65 -7.57
N LEU A 6 3.16 -6.56 -6.55
CA LEU A 6 3.50 -5.93 -5.27
C LEU A 6 4.30 -6.90 -4.38
N SER A 7 5.28 -6.36 -3.64
CA SER A 7 5.98 -7.08 -2.59
C SER A 7 5.05 -7.40 -1.42
N LYS A 8 5.47 -8.30 -0.52
CA LYS A 8 4.69 -8.65 0.68
C LYS A 8 4.38 -7.41 1.53
N ALA A 9 5.35 -6.51 1.72
CA ALA A 9 5.17 -5.29 2.49
C ALA A 9 4.21 -4.30 1.81
N GLN A 10 4.34 -4.11 0.50
CA GLN A 10 3.43 -3.27 -0.29
C GLN A 10 2.00 -3.79 -0.25
N ARG A 11 1.82 -5.11 -0.36
CA ARG A 11 0.51 -5.74 -0.29
C ARG A 11 -0.11 -5.59 1.10
N THR A 12 0.65 -5.83 2.18
CA THR A 12 0.16 -5.62 3.55
C THR A 12 -0.25 -4.18 3.78
N MET A 13 0.57 -3.21 3.33
CA MET A 13 0.26 -1.79 3.48
C MET A 13 -0.98 -1.39 2.68
N LEU A 14 -1.09 -1.82 1.42
CA LEU A 14 -2.29 -1.55 0.61
C LEU A 14 -3.54 -2.17 1.25
N HIS A 15 -3.44 -3.39 1.78
CA HIS A 15 -4.55 -4.05 2.49
C HIS A 15 -4.99 -3.26 3.73
N ASN A 16 -4.06 -2.71 4.51
CA ASN A 16 -4.38 -1.88 5.66
C ASN A 16 -5.16 -0.63 5.23
N VAL A 17 -4.67 0.08 4.22
CA VAL A 17 -5.33 1.27 3.68
C VAL A 17 -6.76 0.96 3.21
N VAL A 18 -6.92 -0.12 2.43
CA VAL A 18 -8.23 -0.55 1.92
C VAL A 18 -9.18 -0.93 3.06
N SER A 19 -8.64 -1.49 4.14
CA SER A 19 -9.39 -1.91 5.33
C SER A 19 -9.60 -0.79 6.36
N GLY A 20 -9.15 0.44 6.09
CA GLY A 20 -9.21 1.56 7.04
C GLY A 20 -8.32 1.40 8.28
N ARG A 21 -7.34 0.51 8.23
CA ARG A 21 -6.34 0.30 9.30
C ARG A 21 -5.18 1.26 9.11
N PRO A 22 -4.47 1.65 10.19
CA PRO A 22 -3.28 2.48 10.06
C PRO A 22 -2.22 1.83 9.16
N LEU A 23 -1.56 2.65 8.34
CA LEU A 23 -0.56 2.24 7.34
C LEU A 23 0.53 1.32 7.89
N LEU A 24 0.89 1.50 9.16
CA LEU A 24 1.99 0.83 9.83
C LEU A 24 1.61 -0.50 10.49
N VAL A 25 0.32 -0.83 10.57
CA VAL A 25 -0.14 -2.05 11.29
C VAL A 25 0.36 -3.31 10.59
N GLY A 26 1.15 -4.13 11.28
CA GLY A 26 1.68 -5.38 10.71
C GLY A 26 2.95 -5.23 9.87
N LEU A 27 3.52 -4.02 9.77
CA LEU A 27 4.94 -3.87 9.41
C LEU A 27 5.77 -4.26 10.63
N THR A 28 6.75 -5.14 10.46
CA THR A 28 7.67 -5.50 11.55
C THR A 28 8.42 -4.26 12.03
N ARG A 29 8.75 -4.16 13.33
CA ARG A 29 9.36 -2.98 13.96
C ARG A 29 10.59 -2.42 13.20
N ASN A 30 11.37 -3.28 12.55
CA ASN A 30 12.54 -2.88 11.73
C ASN A 30 12.18 -2.23 10.38
N SER A 31 10.93 -2.32 9.92
CA SER A 31 10.48 -1.76 8.64
C SER A 31 9.82 -0.38 8.77
N ILE A 32 9.58 0.09 10.00
CA ILE A 32 8.68 1.22 10.27
C ILE A 32 9.30 2.58 9.89
N SER A 33 10.61 2.77 10.08
CA SER A 33 11.22 4.09 9.95
C SER A 33 11.61 4.45 8.51
N ASN A 34 12.23 3.51 7.78
CA ASN A 34 12.71 3.73 6.39
C ASN A 34 11.90 2.92 5.34
N GLY A 35 11.41 1.75 5.73
CA GLY A 35 10.66 0.84 4.85
C GLY A 35 9.22 1.29 4.58
N ALA A 36 8.57 1.91 5.57
CA ALA A 36 7.20 2.38 5.42
C ALA A 36 7.08 3.52 4.39
N SER A 37 7.96 4.52 4.47
CA SER A 37 7.96 5.66 3.53
C SER A 37 8.26 5.22 2.09
N SER A 38 9.24 4.32 1.91
CA SER A 38 9.56 3.75 0.59
C SER A 38 8.42 2.87 0.04
N THR A 39 7.70 2.15 0.90
CA THR A 39 6.54 1.35 0.51
C THR A 39 5.37 2.23 0.06
N VAL A 40 5.07 3.31 0.79
CA VAL A 40 4.05 4.30 0.40
C VAL A 40 4.40 4.91 -0.97
N GLN A 41 5.64 5.40 -1.13
CA GLN A 41 6.09 5.98 -2.40
C GLN A 41 6.01 4.98 -3.55
N ALA A 42 6.33 3.70 -3.32
CA ALA A 42 6.21 2.67 -4.34
C ALA A 42 4.76 2.40 -4.73
N LEU A 43 3.82 2.44 -3.77
CA LEU A 43 2.39 2.31 -4.05
C LEU A 43 1.82 3.52 -4.79
N HIS A 44 2.29 4.73 -4.50
CA HIS A 44 2.00 5.93 -5.29
C HIS A 44 2.51 5.79 -6.73
N ARG A 45 3.77 5.37 -6.91
CA ARG A 45 4.35 5.11 -8.24
C ARG A 45 3.61 4.00 -9.01
N ALA A 46 3.09 3.00 -8.31
CA ALA A 46 2.28 1.93 -8.89
C ALA A 46 0.82 2.34 -9.17
N GLY A 47 0.43 3.58 -8.86
CA GLY A 47 -0.94 4.08 -9.02
C GLY A 47 -1.96 3.41 -8.09
N MET A 48 -1.51 2.82 -6.99
CA MET A 48 -2.37 2.13 -6.00
C MET A 48 -2.89 3.08 -4.92
N LEU A 49 -2.10 4.10 -4.61
CA LEU A 49 -2.44 5.15 -3.65
C LEU A 49 -2.41 6.51 -4.33
N GLN A 50 -3.14 7.47 -3.77
CA GLN A 50 -3.20 8.85 -4.24
C GLN A 50 -3.39 9.84 -3.08
N GLY A 51 -2.97 11.08 -3.32
CA GLY A 51 -3.12 12.19 -2.39
C GLY A 51 -2.20 12.11 -1.16
N ALA A 52 -2.10 13.23 -0.43
CA ALA A 52 -1.29 13.30 0.80
C ALA A 52 -1.81 12.35 1.90
N ASP A 53 -3.10 12.04 1.89
CA ASP A 53 -3.75 11.12 2.82
C ASP A 53 -3.46 9.64 2.54
N ASN A 54 -2.74 9.31 1.46
CA ASN A 54 -2.45 7.92 1.05
C ASN A 54 -3.74 7.09 0.85
N LYS A 55 -4.76 7.70 0.24
CA LYS A 55 -6.04 7.01 -0.05
C LYS A 55 -5.86 6.00 -1.18
N PRO A 56 -6.57 4.86 -1.16
CA PRO A 56 -6.48 3.89 -2.23
C PRO A 56 -7.14 4.45 -3.50
N THR A 57 -6.56 4.19 -4.66
CA THR A 57 -7.18 4.48 -5.96
C THR A 57 -8.20 3.40 -6.32
N ALA A 58 -8.94 3.58 -7.41
CA ALA A 58 -9.79 2.52 -7.97
C ALA A 58 -9.00 1.23 -8.25
N ALA A 59 -7.76 1.35 -8.74
CA ALA A 59 -6.86 0.23 -8.96
C ALA A 59 -6.43 -0.44 -7.65
N GLY A 60 -6.11 0.34 -6.62
CA GLY A 60 -5.78 -0.17 -5.28
C GLY A 60 -6.93 -0.92 -4.63
N LEU A 61 -8.16 -0.42 -4.77
CA LEU A 61 -9.38 -1.08 -4.30
C LEU A 61 -9.68 -2.36 -5.07
N ALA A 62 -9.51 -2.34 -6.40
CA ALA A 62 -9.72 -3.49 -7.27
C ALA A 62 -8.61 -4.55 -7.14
N TYR A 63 -7.47 -4.23 -6.53
CA TYR A 63 -6.34 -5.16 -6.40
C TYR A 63 -6.75 -6.47 -5.71
N PHE A 64 -7.52 -6.35 -4.62
CA PHE A 64 -8.01 -7.48 -3.81
C PHE A 64 -9.39 -8.00 -4.23
N LYS A 65 -10.10 -7.29 -5.10
CA LYS A 65 -11.32 -7.80 -5.73
C LYS A 65 -10.89 -8.72 -6.88
N THR A 66 -11.01 -10.02 -6.65
CA THR A 66 -10.94 -11.06 -7.69
C THR A 66 -12.23 -11.12 -8.45
#